data_AF-A0A1A8H3Y0-F1
#
_entry.id   AF-A0A1A8H3Y0-F1
#
_cell.length_a   1.000
_cell.length_b   1.000
_cell.length_c   1.000
_cell.angle_alpha   90.00
_cell.angle_beta   90.00
_cell.angle_gamma   90.00
#
_symmetry.space_group_name_H-M   'P 1'
#
loop_
_entity.id
_entity.type
_entity.pdbx_description
1 polymer ?
#
loop_
_entity_poly.entity_id
_entity_poly.type
_entity_poly.pdbx_seq_one_letter_code
_entity_poly.pdbx_strand_id
1 'polypeptide(L)'
;LFSHLVKDSMESFTFCHRWLLLGFQREFEHSDALRLFEILSCDHLELISQQLDRARYQERLSQKYCTDDSSKSDLQAFNTDFTFELFICAAILLDNRESLLRCQDDVQLIQFTSSLQGTLDLNSTLQKAESHFYNYCKRCAWDHMQE
;
A
#
# COMPACT_ATOMS: atom_id res chain seq x y z
N LEU A 1 17.63 2.78 -8.91
CA LEU A 1 16.63 1.82 -9.41
C LEU A 1 15.64 2.50 -10.33
N PHE A 2 14.83 3.45 -9.85
CA PHE A 2 13.88 4.19 -10.68
C PHE A 2 14.50 4.78 -11.96
N SER A 3 15.62 5.51 -11.85
CA SER A 3 16.32 6.07 -13.02
C SER A 3 16.79 5.04 -14.04
N HIS A 4 17.07 3.81 -13.61
CA HIS A 4 17.42 2.71 -14.52
C HIS A 4 16.19 2.21 -15.27
N LEU A 5 15.10 1.96 -14.55
CA LEU A 5 13.85 1.49 -15.15
C LEU A 5 13.27 2.50 -16.14
N VAL A 6 13.36 3.80 -15.84
CA VAL A 6 12.96 4.87 -16.77
C VAL A 6 13.85 4.93 -18.02
N LYS A 7 15.15 4.70 -17.88
CA LYS A 7 16.09 4.76 -19.02
C LYS A 7 15.78 3.69 -20.07
N ASP A 8 15.35 2.52 -19.62
CA ASP A 8 15.12 1.35 -20.47
C ASP A 8 13.63 1.20 -20.87
N SER A 9 12.82 2.26 -20.73
CA SER A 9 11.38 2.28 -21.05
C SER A 9 10.51 1.30 -20.22
N MET A 10 10.96 0.95 -19.01
CA MET A 10 10.31 0.01 -18.08
C MET A 10 9.58 0.74 -16.92
N GLU A 11 9.28 2.04 -17.07
CA GLU A 11 8.65 2.89 -16.06
C GLU A 11 7.19 2.57 -15.76
N SER A 12 6.56 1.68 -16.54
CA SER A 12 5.14 1.36 -16.39
C SER A 12 4.84 0.55 -15.12
N PHE A 13 5.84 -0.10 -14.52
CA PHE A 13 5.71 -0.96 -13.33
C PHE A 13 4.51 -1.92 -13.39
N THR A 14 4.16 -2.41 -14.59
CA THR A 14 2.96 -3.24 -14.80
C THR A 14 2.96 -4.51 -13.96
N PHE A 15 4.14 -5.02 -13.61
CA PHE A 15 4.30 -6.14 -12.70
C PHE A 15 3.89 -5.82 -11.25
N CYS A 16 4.16 -4.61 -10.75
CA CYS A 16 3.64 -4.16 -9.45
C CYS A 16 2.12 -4.04 -9.46
N HIS A 17 1.53 -3.67 -10.60
CA HIS A 17 0.08 -3.63 -10.78
C HIS A 17 -0.56 -5.00 -10.53
N ARG A 18 0.07 -6.09 -11.01
CA ARG A 18 -0.36 -7.46 -10.74
C ARG A 18 -0.26 -7.80 -9.25
N TRP A 19 0.79 -7.36 -8.56
CA TRP A 19 0.93 -7.60 -7.12
C TRP A 19 -0.18 -6.93 -6.32
N LEU A 20 -0.46 -5.66 -6.61
CA LEU A 20 -1.53 -4.92 -5.94
C LEU A 20 -2.91 -5.49 -6.25
N LEU A 21 -3.18 -5.84 -7.52
CA LEU A 21 -4.47 -6.39 -7.95
C LEU A 21 -4.77 -7.75 -7.30
N LEU A 22 -3.75 -8.58 -7.10
CA LEU A 22 -3.90 -9.92 -6.54
C LEU A 22 -3.53 -10.00 -5.05
N GLY A 23 -3.29 -8.87 -4.37
CA GLY A 23 -2.86 -8.86 -2.97
C GLY A 23 -1.63 -9.74 -2.71
N PHE A 24 -0.68 -9.78 -3.65
CA PHE A 24 0.55 -10.59 -3.60
C PHE A 24 0.35 -12.11 -3.49
N GLN A 25 -0.87 -12.63 -3.65
CA GLN A 25 -1.22 -14.03 -3.42
C GLN A 25 -0.38 -15.06 -4.19
N ARG A 26 0.21 -14.64 -5.31
CA ARG A 26 1.06 -15.50 -6.14
C ARG A 26 2.53 -15.48 -5.73
N GLU A 27 2.99 -14.47 -5.02
CA GLU A 27 4.42 -14.29 -4.72
C GLU A 27 4.85 -15.00 -3.42
N PHE A 28 3.89 -15.30 -2.55
CA PHE A 28 4.10 -16.04 -1.31
C PHE A 28 3.59 -17.48 -1.40
N GLU A 29 4.08 -18.34 -0.51
CA GLU A 29 3.50 -19.67 -0.29
C GLU A 29 2.04 -19.53 0.19
N HIS A 30 1.18 -20.51 -0.06
CA HIS A 30 -0.27 -20.33 0.12
C HIS A 30 -0.65 -19.92 1.56
N SER A 31 0.01 -20.52 2.56
CA SER A 31 -0.26 -20.19 3.96
C SER A 31 0.13 -18.75 4.31
N ASP A 32 1.27 -18.30 3.80
CA ASP A 32 1.75 -16.93 3.93
C ASP A 32 0.89 -15.93 3.15
N ALA A 33 0.45 -16.27 1.94
CA ALA A 33 -0.45 -15.45 1.15
C ALA A 33 -1.78 -15.20 1.88
N LEU A 34 -2.34 -16.24 2.50
CA LEU A 34 -3.55 -16.11 3.33
C LEU A 34 -3.30 -15.22 4.55
N ARG A 35 -2.18 -15.42 5.25
CA ARG A 35 -1.83 -14.61 6.41
C ARG A 35 -1.62 -13.14 6.04
N LEU A 36 -0.97 -12.86 4.92
CA LEU A 36 -0.82 -11.49 4.40
C LEU A 36 -2.19 -10.88 4.08
N PHE A 37 -3.07 -11.64 3.43
CA PHE A 37 -4.43 -11.20 3.14
C PHE A 37 -5.21 -10.86 4.42
N GLU A 38 -5.11 -11.68 5.47
CA GLU A 38 -5.73 -11.40 6.78
C GLU A 38 -5.21 -10.10 7.38
N ILE A 39 -3.88 -9.90 7.38
CA ILE A 39 -3.24 -8.68 7.91
C ILE A 39 -3.76 -7.43 7.17
N LEU A 40 -3.70 -7.43 5.83
CA LEU A 40 -4.16 -6.30 5.03
C LEU A 40 -5.66 -6.05 5.18
N SER A 41 -6.45 -7.12 5.27
CA SER A 41 -7.91 -7.02 5.43
C SER A 41 -8.31 -6.44 6.78
N CYS A 42 -7.57 -6.74 7.86
CA CYS A 42 -7.83 -6.15 9.18
C CYS A 42 -7.77 -4.62 9.14
N ASP A 43 -6.71 -4.05 8.56
CA ASP A 43 -6.53 -2.61 8.47
C ASP A 43 -7.64 -1.94 7.62
N HIS A 44 -7.97 -2.54 6.47
CA HIS A 44 -9.06 -2.04 5.61
C HIS A 44 -10.42 -2.10 6.30
N LEU A 45 -10.73 -3.21 6.99
CA LEU A 45 -11.99 -3.40 7.70
C LEU A 45 -12.11 -2.44 8.90
N GLU A 46 -11.01 -2.20 9.62
CA GLU A 46 -10.99 -1.22 10.71
C GLU A 46 -11.26 0.20 10.18
N LEU A 47 -10.59 0.60 9.10
CA LEU A 47 -10.80 1.89 8.45
C LEU A 47 -12.27 2.06 8.00
N ILE A 48 -12.83 1.05 7.34
CA ILE A 48 -14.23 1.04 6.89
C ILE A 48 -15.19 1.13 8.09
N SER A 49 -14.93 0.39 9.17
CA SER A 49 -15.73 0.43 10.40
C SER A 49 -15.74 1.83 11.01
N GLN A 50 -14.58 2.47 11.11
CA GLN A 50 -14.47 3.84 11.62
C GLN A 50 -15.22 4.84 10.74
N GLN A 51 -15.14 4.71 9.42
CA GLN A 51 -15.86 5.56 8.47
C GLN A 51 -17.38 5.37 8.59
N LEU A 52 -17.86 4.13 8.68
CA LEU A 52 -19.27 3.79 8.90
C LEU A 52 -19.80 4.33 10.22
N ASP A 53 -19.02 4.25 11.30
CA ASP A 53 -19.41 4.78 12.59
C ASP A 53 -19.49 6.31 12.59
N ARG A 54 -18.56 6.99 11.91
CA ARG A 54 -18.64 8.44 11.67
C ARG A 54 -19.87 8.82 10.87
N ALA A 55 -20.16 8.11 9.78
CA ALA A 55 -21.35 8.34 8.96
C ALA A 55 -22.65 8.15 9.76
N ARG A 56 -22.76 7.05 10.52
CA ARG A 56 -23.91 6.79 11.41
C ARG A 56 -24.04 7.84 12.51
N TYR A 57 -22.93 8.30 13.07
CA TYR A 57 -22.94 9.38 14.06
C TYR A 57 -23.44 10.69 13.46
N GLN A 58 -22.97 11.04 12.25
CA GLN A 58 -23.41 12.22 11.53
C GLN A 58 -24.89 12.16 11.16
N GLU A 59 -25.42 11.00 10.75
CA GLU A 59 -26.85 10.80 10.54
C GLU A 59 -27.66 11.04 11.82
N ARG A 60 -27.24 10.48 12.96
CA ARG A 60 -27.90 10.71 14.25
C ARG A 60 -27.88 12.18 14.67
N LEU A 61 -26.76 12.88 14.44
CA LEU A 61 -26.69 14.32 14.67
C LEU A 61 -27.64 15.07 13.73
N SER A 62 -27.64 14.75 12.43
CA SER A 62 -28.51 15.40 11.45
C SER A 62 -30.01 15.23 11.77
N GLN A 63 -30.43 14.04 12.25
CA GLN A 63 -31.80 13.83 12.73
C GLN A 63 -32.13 14.65 13.98
N LYS A 64 -31.13 14.91 14.83
CA LYS A 64 -31.27 15.71 16.05
C LYS A 64 -31.26 17.23 15.77
N TYR A 65 -30.61 17.66 14.69
CA TYR A 65 -30.51 19.04 14.24
C TYR A 65 -31.50 19.42 13.12
N CYS A 66 -32.33 18.50 12.60
CA CYS A 66 -33.50 18.85 11.77
C CYS A 66 -34.59 19.67 12.50
N THR A 67 -34.32 20.12 13.73
CA THR A 67 -35.11 21.17 14.41
C THR A 67 -34.49 22.56 14.35
N ASP A 68 -33.24 22.76 13.89
CA ASP A 68 -32.78 24.11 13.58
C ASP A 68 -31.54 24.16 12.68
N ASP A 69 -31.60 25.21 11.87
CA ASP A 69 -30.88 25.65 10.67
C ASP A 69 -29.47 25.14 10.27
N SER A 70 -29.27 25.28 8.96
CA SER A 70 -28.15 24.97 8.08
C SER A 70 -26.76 25.44 8.53
N SER A 71 -25.80 24.51 8.55
CA SER A 71 -24.46 24.73 7.96
C SER A 71 -23.78 23.39 7.68
N LYS A 72 -23.67 23.03 6.40
CA LYS A 72 -22.89 21.89 5.92
C LYS A 72 -21.40 22.15 6.12
N SER A 73 -20.69 21.19 6.69
CA SER A 73 -19.25 21.06 6.53
C SER A 73 -18.98 19.67 5.98
N ASP A 74 -18.62 19.61 4.70
CA ASP A 74 -18.11 18.41 4.04
C ASP A 74 -16.90 17.91 4.83
N LEU A 75 -17.05 16.78 5.52
CA LEU A 75 -15.93 16.09 6.16
C LEU A 75 -15.10 15.47 5.06
N GLN A 76 -14.11 16.24 4.61
CA GLN A 76 -13.08 15.85 3.66
C GLN A 76 -12.51 14.49 4.08
N ALA A 77 -12.80 13.46 3.28
CA ALA A 77 -12.25 12.13 3.46
C ALA A 77 -10.73 12.23 3.47
N PHE A 78 -10.11 11.72 4.54
CA PHE A 78 -8.66 11.71 4.76
C PHE A 78 -7.95 11.24 3.50
N ASN A 79 -6.96 12.00 3.05
CA ASN A 79 -6.06 11.52 2.03
C ASN A 79 -4.99 10.66 2.70
N THR A 80 -5.17 9.33 2.61
CA THR A 80 -4.21 8.29 3.01
C THR A 80 -3.17 8.13 1.90
N ASP A 81 -2.28 9.12 1.74
CA ASP A 81 -1.51 9.32 0.50
C ASP A 81 -0.72 8.09 -0.01
N PHE A 82 -0.41 7.10 0.82
CA PHE A 82 0.07 5.78 0.37
C PHE A 82 -0.42 4.64 1.28
N THR A 83 -0.84 3.52 0.69
CA THR A 83 -1.30 2.34 1.43
C THR A 83 -0.13 1.44 1.85
N PHE A 84 -0.31 0.59 2.88
CA PHE A 84 0.75 -0.29 3.38
C PHE A 84 1.27 -1.25 2.30
N GLU A 85 0.40 -1.66 1.37
CA GLU A 85 0.72 -2.48 0.20
C GLU A 85 1.82 -1.86 -0.67
N LEU A 86 1.89 -0.53 -0.77
CA LEU A 86 2.97 0.15 -1.51
C LEU A 86 4.32 0.01 -0.81
N PHE A 87 4.34 -0.03 0.52
CA PHE A 87 5.56 -0.30 1.29
C PHE A 87 5.99 -1.76 1.15
N ILE A 88 5.05 -2.69 0.98
CA ILE A 88 5.35 -4.09 0.62
C ILE A 88 5.95 -4.16 -0.78
N CYS A 89 5.36 -3.48 -1.78
CA CYS A 89 5.96 -3.38 -3.12
C CYS A 89 7.39 -2.82 -3.05
N ALA A 90 7.60 -1.74 -2.31
CA ALA A 90 8.92 -1.12 -2.14
C ALA A 90 9.91 -2.07 -1.48
N ALA A 91 9.50 -2.81 -0.43
CA ALA A 91 10.35 -3.79 0.22
C ALA A 91 10.83 -4.87 -0.76
N ILE A 92 9.92 -5.45 -1.56
CA ILE A 92 10.26 -6.48 -2.56
C ILE A 92 11.20 -5.92 -3.64
N LEU A 93 10.92 -4.72 -4.15
CA LEU A 93 11.75 -4.04 -5.16
C LEU A 93 13.16 -3.75 -4.64
N LEU A 94 13.27 -3.27 -3.40
CA LEU A 94 14.56 -2.91 -2.81
C LEU A 94 15.39 -4.14 -2.46
N ASP A 95 14.76 -5.22 -2.00
CA ASP A 95 15.46 -6.47 -1.70
C ASP A 95 16.03 -7.13 -2.96
N ASN A 96 15.36 -6.94 -4.09
CA ASN A 96 15.76 -7.47 -5.39
C ASN A 96 16.46 -6.45 -6.30
N ARG A 97 16.93 -5.33 -5.73
CA ARG A 97 17.52 -4.20 -6.46
C ARG A 97 18.58 -4.64 -7.47
N GLU A 98 19.51 -5.51 -7.07
CA GLU A 98 20.62 -5.93 -7.93
C GLU A 98 20.15 -6.77 -9.13
N SER A 99 19.12 -7.59 -8.95
CA SER A 99 18.51 -8.36 -10.06
C SER A 99 17.77 -7.43 -11.02
N LEU A 100 17.00 -6.47 -10.48
CA LEU A 100 16.27 -5.50 -11.28
C LEU A 100 17.18 -4.57 -12.08
N LEU A 101 18.36 -4.21 -11.54
CA LEU A 101 19.36 -3.42 -12.25
C LEU A 101 20.08 -4.18 -13.36
N ARG A 102 19.91 -5.50 -13.45
CA ARG A 102 20.44 -6.32 -14.57
C ARG A 102 19.43 -6.46 -15.70
N CYS A 103 18.14 -6.23 -15.45
CA CYS A 103 17.10 -6.30 -16.46
C CYS A 103 17.27 -5.15 -17.46
N GLN A 104 17.30 -5.46 -18.76
CA GLN A 104 17.46 -4.45 -19.83
C GLN A 104 16.18 -4.21 -20.65
N ASP A 105 15.15 -5.00 -20.41
CA ASP A 105 13.88 -4.96 -21.14
C ASP A 105 12.73 -5.54 -20.29
N ASP A 106 11.49 -5.28 -20.72
CA ASP A 106 10.28 -5.76 -20.05
C ASP A 106 10.19 -7.29 -19.98
N VAL A 107 10.77 -8.02 -20.96
CA VAL A 107 10.74 -9.49 -20.98
C VAL A 107 11.53 -10.03 -19.79
N GLN A 108 12.71 -9.47 -19.51
CA GLN A 108 13.53 -9.82 -18.37
C GLN A 108 12.87 -9.44 -17.04
N LEU A 109 12.14 -8.32 -16.98
CA LEU A 109 11.35 -7.97 -15.79
C LEU A 109 10.20 -8.94 -15.53
N ILE A 110 9.50 -9.36 -16.57
CA ILE A 110 8.40 -10.34 -16.45
C ILE A 110 8.97 -11.70 -16.00
N GLN A 111 10.10 -12.13 -16.56
CA GLN A 111 10.79 -13.35 -16.14
C GLN A 111 11.26 -13.26 -14.68
N PHE A 112 11.87 -12.14 -14.29
CA PHE A 112 12.26 -11.87 -12.91
C PHE A 112 11.05 -11.93 -11.98
N THR A 113 9.96 -11.23 -12.30
CA THR A 113 8.73 -11.26 -11.49
C THR A 113 8.19 -12.67 -11.37
N SER A 114 8.21 -13.45 -12.46
CA SER A 114 7.74 -14.84 -12.43
C SER A 114 8.63 -15.74 -11.56
N SER A 115 9.92 -15.42 -11.42
CA SER A 115 10.85 -16.14 -10.53
C SER A 115 10.61 -15.89 -9.05
N LEU A 116 9.89 -14.82 -8.69
CA LEU A 116 9.51 -14.53 -7.31
C LEU A 116 8.32 -15.37 -6.83
N GLN A 117 7.63 -16.07 -7.74
CA GLN A 117 6.40 -16.77 -7.44
C GLN A 117 6.63 -17.86 -6.37
N GLY A 118 6.08 -17.67 -5.18
CA GLY A 118 6.17 -18.59 -4.05
C GLY A 118 7.56 -18.67 -3.39
N THR A 119 8.46 -17.72 -3.69
CA THR A 119 9.83 -17.73 -3.15
C THR A 119 10.07 -16.63 -2.11
N LEU A 120 9.13 -15.68 -1.96
CA LEU A 120 9.26 -14.61 -0.98
C LEU A 120 8.99 -15.10 0.44
N ASP A 121 9.81 -14.65 1.38
CA ASP A 121 9.58 -14.84 2.83
C ASP A 121 8.69 -13.73 3.37
N LEU A 122 7.53 -14.10 3.90
CA LEU A 122 6.54 -13.14 4.38
C LEU A 122 7.06 -12.30 5.55
N ASN A 123 7.66 -12.94 6.56
CA ASN A 123 8.05 -12.25 7.80
C ASN A 123 9.14 -11.20 7.54
N SER A 124 10.15 -11.56 6.72
CA SER A 124 11.21 -10.63 6.31
C SER A 124 10.66 -9.50 5.46
N THR A 125 9.72 -9.80 4.55
CA THR A 125 9.10 -8.78 3.70
C THR A 125 8.29 -7.78 4.54
N LEU A 126 7.45 -8.27 5.46
CA LEU A 126 6.67 -7.42 6.37
C LEU A 126 7.58 -6.57 7.26
N GLN A 127 8.61 -7.16 7.86
CA GLN A 127 9.55 -6.42 8.71
C GLN A 127 10.23 -5.25 7.95
N LYS A 128 10.62 -5.47 6.69
CA LYS A 128 11.19 -4.43 5.83
C LYS A 128 10.15 -3.38 5.47
N ALA A 129 8.93 -3.79 5.10
CA ALA A 129 7.83 -2.90 4.78
C ALA A 129 7.45 -2.00 5.97
N GLU A 130 7.34 -2.55 7.18
CA GLU A 130 7.12 -1.82 8.43
C GLU A 130 8.22 -0.78 8.68
N SER A 131 9.49 -1.16 8.46
CA SER A 131 10.60 -0.22 8.59
C SER A 131 10.49 0.94 7.60
N HIS A 132 10.12 0.67 6.35
CA HIS A 132 9.91 1.71 5.35
C HIS A 132 8.72 2.62 5.72
N PHE A 133 7.61 2.03 6.15
CA PHE A 133 6.42 2.77 6.59
C PHE A 133 6.73 3.66 7.80
N TYR A 134 7.38 3.13 8.82
CA TYR A 134 7.80 3.89 9.99
C TYR A 134 8.69 5.08 9.62
N ASN A 135 9.68 4.86 8.75
CA ASN A 135 10.58 5.91 8.29
C ASN A 135 9.84 6.99 7.48
N TYR A 136 8.85 6.61 6.67
CA TYR A 136 7.99 7.54 5.96
C TYR A 136 7.18 8.40 6.92
N CYS A 137 6.42 7.77 7.83
CA CYS A 137 5.62 8.47 8.83
C CYS A 137 6.47 9.42 9.70
N LYS A 138 7.67 8.97 10.10
CA LYS A 138 8.61 9.79 10.86
C LYS A 138 9.03 11.04 10.07
N ARG A 139 9.28 10.94 8.77
CA ARG A 139 9.65 12.10 7.94
C ARG A 139 8.49 13.07 7.76
N CYS A 140 7.30 12.57 7.43
CA CYS A 140 6.10 13.41 7.31
C CYS A 140 5.79 14.19 8.60
N ALA A 141 5.95 13.55 9.76
CA ALA A 141 5.76 14.21 11.05
C ALA A 141 6.76 15.34 11.31
N TRP A 142 7.98 15.26 10.76
CA TRP A 142 9.00 16.30 10.89
C TRP A 142 8.74 17.45 9.91
N ASP A 143 8.26 17.15 8.71
CA ASP A 143 7.90 18.16 7.70
C ASP A 143 6.77 19.07 8.21
N HIS A 144 5.78 18.52 8.95
CA HIS A 144 4.70 19.30 9.60
C HIS A 144 5.15 20.20 10.75
N MET A 145 6.37 20.05 11.28
CA MET A 145 6.90 20.92 12.34
C MET A 145 7.76 22.07 11.81
N GLN A 146 8.01 22.12 10.50
CA GLN A 146 8.82 23.16 9.85
C GLN A 146 8.00 24.13 8.98
N GLU A 147 6.67 23.97 8.91
CA GLU A 147 5.71 24.95 8.38
C GLU A 147 5.16 25.86 9.50
#